data_AF-A0A1G7AP36-F1
#
_entry.id   AF-A0A1G7AP36-F1
#
_cell.length_a   1.000
_cell.length_b   1.000
_cell.length_c   1.000
_cell.angle_alpha   90.00
_cell.angle_beta   90.00
_cell.angle_gamma   90.00
#
_symmetry.space_group_name_H-M   'P 1'
#
loop_
_entity.id
_entity.type
_entity.pdbx_description
1 polymer ?
#
loop_
_entity_poly.entity_id
_entity_poly.type
_entity_poly.pdbx_seq_one_letter_code
_entity_poly.pdbx_strand_id
1 'polypeptide(L)' 'MEQKGKFYEEYKRIYDYLKGKKAKPSEQDVKVIGVVVTGTAADLQKLNGQNYVKAAVLGATAENK' A
#
# COMPACT_ATOMS: atom_id res chain seq x y z
N MET A 1 6.94 19.06 -27.78
CA MET A 1 7.30 18.66 -26.40
C MET A 1 6.55 17.39 -26.12
N GLU A 2 7.23 16.28 -25.82
CA GLU A 2 6.57 15.02 -25.47
C GLU A 2 5.68 15.22 -24.25
N GLN A 3 4.36 15.06 -24.42
CA GLN A 3 3.44 15.03 -23.29
C GLN A 3 3.67 13.71 -22.56
N LYS A 4 4.25 13.80 -21.37
CA LYS A 4 4.40 12.64 -20.50
C LYS A 4 3.01 12.13 -20.11
N GLY A 5 2.87 10.82 -19.93
CA GLY A 5 1.59 10.20 -19.58
C GLY A 5 0.98 10.81 -18.31
N LYS A 6 -0.34 10.72 -18.18
CA LYS A 6 -1.17 11.34 -17.12
C LYS A 6 -0.64 11.18 -15.68
N PHE A 7 0.12 10.12 -15.41
CA PHE A 7 0.61 9.77 -14.07
C PHE A 7 2.12 9.97 -13.87
N TYR A 8 2.81 10.56 -14.85
CA TYR A 8 4.28 10.66 -14.82
C TYR A 8 4.79 11.36 -13.56
N GLU A 9 4.19 12.50 -13.18
CA GLU A 9 4.63 13.26 -12.01
C GLU A 9 4.46 12.47 -10.71
N GLU A 10 3.41 11.65 -10.60
CA GLU A 10 3.19 10.83 -9.43
C GLU A 10 4.20 9.68 -9.34
N TYR A 11 4.48 9.00 -10.46
CA TYR A 11 5.53 7.99 -10.51
C TYR A 11 6.90 8.58 -10.19
N LYS A 12 7.19 9.78 -10.71
CA LYS A 12 8.44 10.50 -10.41
C LYS A 12 8.54 10.84 -8.92
N ARG A 13 7.47 11.35 -8.32
CA ARG A 13 7.41 11.65 -6.88
C ARG A 13 7.69 10.42 -6.03
N ILE A 14 7.03 9.30 -6.32
CA ILE A 14 7.24 8.03 -5.62
C ILE A 14 8.68 7.53 -5.80
N TYR A 15 9.20 7.55 -7.03
CA TYR A 15 10.57 7.13 -7.33
C TYR A 15 11.63 7.95 -6.59
N ASP A 16 11.48 9.28 -6.59
CA ASP A 16 12.39 10.20 -5.91
C ASP A 16 12.32 10.04 -4.38
N TYR A 17 11.12 9.77 -3.85
CA TYR A 17 10.95 9.43 -2.44
C TYR A 17 11.67 8.12 -2.06
N LEU A 18 11.48 7.06 -2.85
CA LEU A 18 12.09 5.75 -2.57
C LEU A 18 13.61 5.78 -2.70
N LYS A 19 14.17 6.43 -3.72
CA LYS A 19 15.62 6.47 -3.90
C LYS A 19 16.33 7.34 -2.86
N GLY A 20 15.66 8.36 -2.32
CA GLY A 20 16.27 9.37 -1.47
C GLY A 20 17.50 10.03 -2.13
N LYS A 21 18.67 9.84 -1.52
CA LYS A 21 19.97 10.37 -2.03
C LYS A 21 20.70 9.40 -2.97
N LYS A 22 20.17 8.19 -3.20
CA LYS A 22 20.80 7.18 -4.07
C LYS A 22 20.53 7.51 -5.55
N ALA A 23 21.33 6.89 -6.42
CA ALA A 23 21.13 6.98 -7.86
C ALA A 23 19.79 6.39 -8.32
N LYS A 24 19.34 5.30 -7.68
CA LYS A 24 18.08 4.59 -7.94
C LYS A 24 17.61 3.86 -6.67
N PRO A 25 16.30 3.55 -6.51
CA PRO A 25 15.81 2.77 -5.38
C PRO A 25 16.25 1.31 -5.49
N SER A 26 16.28 0.63 -4.36
CA SER A 26 16.40 -0.84 -4.25
C SER A 26 15.16 -1.44 -3.59
N GLU A 27 15.03 -2.76 -3.64
CA GLU A 27 13.88 -3.46 -3.04
C GLU A 27 13.72 -3.16 -1.55
N GLN A 28 14.83 -2.95 -0.84
CA GLN A 28 14.85 -2.62 0.59
C GLN A 28 14.32 -1.22 0.91
N ASP A 29 14.19 -0.34 -0.10
CA ASP A 29 13.60 1.00 0.07
C ASP A 29 12.07 0.95 0.12
N VAL A 30 11.47 -0.15 -0.36
CA VAL A 30 10.02 -0.36 -0.32
C VAL A 30 9.65 -0.88 1.07
N LYS A 31 8.91 -0.06 1.82
CA LYS A 31 8.41 -0.42 3.16
C LYS A 31 6.92 -0.76 3.07
N VAL A 32 6.56 -1.97 3.48
CA VAL A 32 5.15 -2.34 3.69
C VAL A 32 4.71 -1.76 5.03
N ILE A 33 3.91 -0.69 4.98
CA ILE A 33 3.39 -0.01 6.19
C ILE A 33 2.14 -0.73 6.73
N GLY A 34 1.38 -1.37 5.84
CA GLY A 34 0.20 -2.15 6.17
C GLY A 34 -0.36 -2.82 4.92
N VAL A 35 -1.33 -3.71 5.11
CA VAL A 35 -2.04 -4.39 4.03
C VAL A 35 -3.53 -4.26 4.28
N VAL A 36 -4.30 -4.11 3.20
CA VAL A 36 -5.76 -4.21 3.24
C VAL A 36 -6.12 -5.63 2.85
N VAL A 37 -6.83 -6.35 3.73
CA VAL A 37 -7.30 -7.70 3.48
C VAL A 37 -8.82 -7.65 3.39
N THR A 38 -9.37 -8.20 2.32
CA THR A 38 -10.81 -8.28 2.06
C THR A 38 -11.25 -9.73 1.97
N GLY A 39 -12.43 -10.04 2.48
CA GLY A 39 -12.97 -11.39 2.47
C GLY A 39 -14.29 -11.46 3.22
N THR A 40 -14.77 -12.67 3.46
CA THR A 40 -15.94 -12.87 4.31
C THR A 40 -15.63 -12.52 5.77
N ALA A 41 -16.65 -12.24 6.58
CA ALA A 41 -16.47 -12.01 8.02
C ALA A 41 -15.76 -13.21 8.69
N ALA A 42 -16.10 -14.44 8.29
CA ALA A 42 -15.48 -15.65 8.83
C ALA A 42 -13.99 -15.77 8.49
N ASP A 43 -13.58 -15.31 7.30
CA ASP A 43 -12.17 -15.31 6.91
C ASP A 43 -11.37 -14.26 7.68
N LEU A 44 -11.93 -13.06 7.83
CA LEU A 44 -11.26 -11.97 8.55
C LEU A 44 -11.15 -12.26 10.06
N GLN A 45 -12.10 -12.98 10.65
CA GLN A 45 -12.02 -13.41 12.05
C GLN A 45 -10.78 -14.26 12.35
N LYS A 46 -10.25 -15.00 11.37
CA LYS A 46 -9.03 -15.83 11.54
C LYS A 46 -7.78 -14.99 11.83
N LEU A 47 -7.81 -13.70 11.50
CA LEU A 47 -6.72 -12.76 11.75
C LEU A 47 -6.68 -12.26 13.20
N ASN A 48 -7.73 -12.51 13.99
CA ASN A 48 -7.79 -12.08 15.38
C ASN A 48 -6.74 -12.81 16.23
N GLY A 49 -6.01 -12.06 17.06
CA GLY A 49 -4.98 -12.60 17.95
C GLY A 49 -3.71 -13.14 17.26
N GLN A 50 -3.59 -12.99 15.94
CA GLN A 50 -2.40 -13.43 15.21
C GLN A 50 -1.20 -12.55 15.52
N ASN A 51 -0.06 -13.16 15.84
CA ASN A 51 1.15 -12.47 16.30
C ASN A 51 1.72 -11.48 15.28
N TYR A 52 1.43 -11.69 13.99
CA TYR A 52 1.84 -10.81 12.90
C TYR A 52 0.90 -9.62 12.69
N VAL A 53 -0.28 -9.62 13.29
CA VAL A 53 -1.25 -8.52 13.24
C VAL A 53 -0.92 -7.55 14.38
N LYS A 54 -0.21 -6.47 14.05
CA LYS A 54 0.16 -5.44 15.04
C LYS A 54 -1.02 -4.58 15.49
N ALA A 55 -1.92 -4.26 14.56
CA ALA A 55 -3.16 -3.55 14.79
C ALA A 55 -4.12 -3.89 13.66
N ALA A 56 -5.38 -4.16 13.98
CA ALA A 56 -6.44 -4.38 13.00
C ALA A 56 -7.65 -3.53 13.36
N VAL A 57 -8.22 -2.88 12.34
CA VAL A 57 -9.50 -2.18 12.43
C VAL A 57 -10.45 -2.88 11.47
N LEU A 58 -11.57 -3.38 11.97
CA LEU A 58 -12.61 -3.95 11.13
C LEU A 58 -13.41 -2.80 10.51
N GLY A 59 -13.19 -2.52 9.24
CA GLY A 59 -13.98 -1.56 8.46
C GLY A 59 -14.96 -2.30 7.55
N ALA A 60 -16.17 -1.77 7.39
CA ALA A 60 -17.14 -2.21 6.38
C ALA A 60 -17.17 -1.19 5.24
N THR A 61 -17.02 -1.65 3.99
CA THR A 61 -17.30 -0.83 2.82
C THR A 61 -18.76 -1.04 2.42
N ALA A 62 -19.58 0.00 2.50
CA ALA A 62 -20.92 -0.03 1.92
C ALA A 62 -20.80 0.15 0.39
N GLU A 63 -21.53 -0.65 -0.38
CA GLU A 63 -21.78 -0.34 -1.77
C GLU A 63 -22.65 0.92 -1.81
N ASN A 64 -22.13 2.01 -2.36
CA ASN A 64 -22.97 3.13 -2.74
C ASN A 64 -23.77 2.71 -3.98
N LYS A 65 -25.09 2.59 -3.82
CA LYS A 65 -26.04 2.43 -4.92
C LYS A 65 -26.19 3.70 -5.73
#